data_AF-A0A6F9CWD2-F1
#
_entry.id   AF-A0A6F9CWD2-F1
#
_cell.length_a   1.000
_cell.length_b   1.000
_cell.length_c   1.000
_cell.angle_alpha   90.00
_cell.angle_beta   90.00
_cell.angle_gamma   90.00
#
_symmetry.space_group_name_H-M   'P 1'
#
loop_
_entity.id
_entity.type
_entity.pdbx_description
1 polymer ?
#
loop_
_entity_poly.entity_id
_entity_poly.type
_entity_poly.pdbx_seq_one_letter_code
_entity_poly.pdbx_strand_id
1 'polypeptide(L)'
;MEKKEDGEIDPKFWELLLSADKKDYESLMLEFGVTDFRFMLKTLNEMKKEREEEQAKRKSILQFSPQDGVMIPYTKELGDSMKHSLKIVGRKYQFSVRDLFPDDAGLYQVDVEDVNVFSTDFKIPMVDFLVKIQECKAMEREDAVFECVLSQPFSKIMWVGKNLPLEAGDKYDIEVSEDKLIHRLIIKDVAMVDKGIYAAVAGIKSCNAFLVVEADKSEPGKKKQRKTTRAGGAGVDLMAIAQEQAVKNTADREVLMEKVKAIKEERAANDPAAPETGAKAKAKAKVVEASQTGKDTDCTCDRDPT
;
A
#
# COMPACT_ATOMS: atom_id res chain seq x y z
N MET A 1 -30.13 1.21 -51.76
CA MET A 1 -30.36 0.17 -50.75
C MET A 1 -28.99 -0.37 -50.37
N GLU A 2 -28.39 0.20 -49.34
CA GLU A 2 -27.11 -0.27 -48.82
C GLU A 2 -27.39 -1.28 -47.70
N LYS A 3 -26.95 -2.51 -47.93
CA LYS A 3 -26.92 -3.57 -46.91
C LYS A 3 -25.83 -3.19 -45.89
N LYS A 4 -26.21 -3.05 -44.62
CA LYS A 4 -25.26 -3.06 -43.50
C LYS A 4 -25.07 -4.52 -43.05
N GLU A 5 -24.01 -5.14 -43.54
CA GLU A 5 -23.23 -6.14 -42.79
C GLU A 5 -22.23 -5.27 -41.98
N ASP A 6 -22.01 -5.38 -40.66
CA ASP A 6 -22.02 -6.53 -39.76
C ASP A 6 -22.69 -6.18 -38.41
N GLY A 7 -23.23 -7.19 -37.74
CA GLY A 7 -23.99 -7.10 -36.49
C GLY A 7 -23.15 -6.78 -35.24
N GLU A 8 -22.42 -5.67 -35.25
CA GLU A 8 -21.75 -5.14 -34.07
C GLU A 8 -22.66 -4.13 -33.36
N ILE A 9 -23.07 -4.46 -32.13
CA ILE A 9 -23.96 -3.65 -31.32
C ILE A 9 -23.18 -2.44 -30.78
N ASP A 10 -23.75 -1.23 -30.90
CA ASP A 10 -23.11 0.04 -30.51
C ASP A 10 -22.54 -0.01 -29.07
N PRO A 11 -21.26 0.35 -28.83
CA PRO A 11 -20.69 0.42 -27.48
C PRO A 11 -21.51 1.24 -26.48
N LYS A 12 -22.20 2.29 -26.96
CA LYS A 12 -23.06 3.15 -26.15
C LYS A 12 -24.32 2.43 -25.66
N PHE A 13 -24.85 1.48 -26.44
CA PHE A 13 -25.96 0.64 -26.01
C PHE A 13 -25.59 -0.17 -24.78
N TRP A 14 -24.39 -0.78 -24.76
CA TRP A 14 -23.92 -1.56 -23.63
C TRP A 14 -23.71 -0.71 -22.38
N GLU A 15 -23.14 0.49 -22.50
CA GLU A 15 -22.95 1.42 -21.38
C GLU A 15 -24.29 1.80 -20.73
N LEU A 16 -25.30 2.13 -21.53
CA LEU A 16 -26.66 2.43 -21.07
C LEU A 16 -27.28 1.23 -20.37
N LEU A 17 -27.22 0.05 -20.98
CA LEU A 17 -27.87 -1.17 -20.46
C LEU A 17 -27.23 -1.69 -19.17
N LEU A 18 -25.94 -1.41 -18.99
CA LEU A 18 -25.17 -1.69 -17.78
C LEU A 18 -25.55 -0.78 -16.60
N SER A 19 -26.23 0.35 -16.85
CA SER A 19 -26.70 1.31 -15.84
C SER A 19 -28.23 1.36 -15.70
N ALA A 20 -28.95 0.81 -16.68
CA ALA A 20 -30.41 0.80 -16.74
C ALA A 20 -31.03 -0.31 -15.89
N ASP A 21 -32.25 -0.06 -15.41
CA ASP A 21 -33.06 -1.07 -14.76
C ASP A 21 -33.59 -2.08 -15.77
N LYS A 22 -33.84 -3.31 -15.28
CA LYS A 22 -34.34 -4.43 -16.12
C LYS A 22 -35.62 -4.09 -16.89
N LYS A 23 -36.41 -3.15 -16.37
CA LYS A 23 -37.69 -2.70 -16.96
C LYS A 23 -37.47 -1.89 -18.25
N ASP A 24 -36.29 -1.31 -18.43
CA ASP A 24 -35.99 -0.42 -19.55
C ASP A 24 -35.26 -1.14 -20.70
N TYR A 25 -34.90 -2.43 -20.52
CA TYR A 25 -34.12 -3.20 -21.49
C TYR A 25 -34.85 -3.37 -22.83
N GLU A 26 -36.15 -3.60 -22.80
CA GLU A 26 -36.96 -3.72 -24.02
C GLU A 26 -37.02 -2.40 -24.79
N SER A 27 -37.16 -1.27 -24.08
CA SER A 27 -37.18 0.07 -24.69
C SER A 27 -35.84 0.40 -25.34
N LEU A 28 -34.73 0.11 -24.65
CA LEU A 28 -33.38 0.33 -25.17
C LEU A 28 -33.08 -0.56 -26.39
N MET A 29 -33.57 -1.80 -26.41
CA MET A 29 -33.39 -2.68 -27.56
C MET A 29 -34.12 -2.19 -28.81
N LEU A 30 -35.34 -1.68 -28.64
CA LEU A 30 -36.11 -1.05 -29.70
C LEU A 30 -35.42 0.20 -30.24
N GLU A 31 -34.88 1.05 -29.36
CA GLU A 31 -34.20 2.29 -29.73
C GLU A 31 -32.92 2.03 -30.53
N PHE A 32 -32.15 1.00 -30.18
CA PHE A 32 -30.88 0.65 -30.82
C PHE A 32 -31.01 -0.43 -31.91
N GLY A 33 -32.23 -0.88 -32.23
CA GLY A 33 -32.49 -1.87 -33.27
C GLY A 33 -31.96 -3.28 -32.96
N VAL A 34 -31.73 -3.60 -31.68
CA VAL A 34 -31.24 -4.90 -31.23
C VAL A 34 -32.42 -5.86 -31.10
N THR A 35 -32.39 -6.99 -31.81
CA THR A 35 -33.51 -7.94 -31.86
C THR A 35 -33.24 -9.25 -31.12
N ASP A 36 -31.97 -9.58 -30.88
CA ASP A 36 -31.59 -10.81 -30.17
C ASP A 36 -31.48 -10.55 -28.65
N PHE A 37 -32.62 -10.67 -27.96
CA PHE A 37 -32.73 -10.51 -26.50
C PHE A 37 -31.87 -11.53 -25.74
N ARG A 38 -31.74 -12.74 -26.30
CA ARG A 38 -31.02 -13.84 -25.64
C ARG A 38 -29.51 -13.61 -25.71
N PHE A 39 -29.01 -13.19 -26.87
CA PHE A 39 -27.62 -12.77 -27.02
C PHE A 39 -27.30 -11.59 -26.12
N MET A 40 -28.14 -10.55 -26.13
CA MET A 40 -27.96 -9.36 -25.29
C MET A 40 -27.85 -9.71 -23.80
N LEU A 41 -28.79 -10.49 -23.25
CA LEU A 41 -28.78 -10.84 -21.83
C LEU A 41 -27.57 -11.70 -21.45
N LYS A 42 -27.12 -12.59 -22.34
CA LYS A 42 -25.95 -13.42 -22.11
C LYS A 42 -24.69 -12.56 -22.01
N THR A 43 -24.45 -11.71 -22.99
CA THR A 43 -23.32 -10.77 -23.02
C THR A 43 -23.36 -9.80 -21.84
N LEU A 44 -24.54 -9.28 -21.48
CA LEU A 44 -24.71 -8.40 -20.33
C LEU A 44 -24.31 -9.08 -19.01
N ASN A 45 -24.70 -10.34 -18.81
CA ASN A 45 -24.34 -11.10 -17.61
C ASN A 45 -22.85 -11.43 -17.59
N GLU A 46 -22.24 -11.74 -18.74
CA GLU A 46 -20.79 -11.91 -18.87
C GLU A 46 -20.06 -10.61 -18.51
N MET A 47 -20.46 -9.46 -19.06
CA MET A 47 -19.88 -8.15 -18.72
C MET A 47 -20.09 -7.77 -17.24
N LYS A 48 -21.23 -8.10 -16.64
CA LYS A 48 -21.47 -7.87 -15.20
C LYS A 48 -20.57 -8.75 -14.35
N LYS A 49 -20.42 -10.03 -14.72
CA LYS A 49 -19.53 -10.98 -14.04
C LYS A 49 -18.07 -10.58 -14.18
N GLU A 50 -17.61 -10.18 -15.37
CA GLU A 50 -16.26 -9.65 -15.58
C GLU A 50 -16.03 -8.40 -14.74
N ARG A 51 -17.00 -7.48 -14.65
CA ARG A 51 -16.87 -6.29 -13.82
C ARG A 51 -16.87 -6.62 -12.32
N GLU A 52 -17.63 -7.62 -11.89
CA GLU A 52 -17.62 -8.13 -10.51
C GLU A 52 -16.30 -8.83 -10.18
N GLU A 53 -15.77 -9.65 -11.10
CA GLU A 53 -14.46 -10.31 -10.98
C GLU A 53 -13.32 -9.28 -11.00
N GLU A 54 -13.39 -8.27 -11.87
CA GLU A 54 -12.44 -7.17 -11.93
C GLU A 54 -12.53 -6.29 -10.68
N GLN A 55 -13.74 -6.04 -10.16
CA GLN A 55 -13.96 -5.32 -8.90
C GLN A 55 -13.53 -6.16 -7.69
N ALA A 56 -13.68 -7.48 -7.71
CA ALA A 56 -13.20 -8.41 -6.70
C ALA A 56 -11.67 -8.55 -6.74
N LYS A 57 -11.08 -8.60 -7.92
CA LYS A 57 -9.63 -8.58 -8.15
C LYS A 57 -9.03 -7.23 -7.75
N ARG A 58 -9.71 -6.11 -8.07
CA ARG A 58 -9.37 -4.77 -7.60
C ARG A 58 -9.47 -4.66 -6.09
N LYS A 59 -10.51 -5.23 -5.48
CA LYS A 59 -10.62 -5.33 -4.02
C LYS A 59 -9.52 -6.22 -3.44
N SER A 60 -9.13 -7.31 -4.08
CA SER A 60 -8.03 -8.20 -3.65
C SER A 60 -6.66 -7.54 -3.80
N ILE A 61 -6.42 -6.72 -4.82
CA ILE A 61 -5.17 -5.98 -5.02
C ILE A 61 -5.09 -4.78 -4.06
N LEU A 62 -6.21 -4.13 -3.75
CA LEU A 62 -6.31 -3.03 -2.78
C LEU A 62 -6.47 -3.51 -1.33
N GLN A 63 -6.89 -4.75 -1.13
CA GLN A 63 -6.88 -5.43 0.15
C GLN A 63 -5.44 -5.85 0.37
N PHE A 64 -4.69 -4.94 0.98
CA PHE A 64 -3.54 -5.30 1.76
C PHE A 64 -3.98 -6.46 2.67
N SER A 65 -3.63 -7.69 2.30
CA SER A 65 -3.48 -8.75 3.28
C SER A 65 -2.36 -8.24 4.15
N PRO A 66 -2.59 -7.91 5.44
CA PRO A 66 -1.49 -7.90 6.39
C PRO A 66 -0.82 -9.24 6.13
N GLN A 67 0.45 -9.25 5.74
CA GLN A 67 1.13 -10.49 5.42
C GLN A 67 0.85 -11.44 6.58
N ASP A 68 0.04 -12.46 6.31
CA ASP A 68 -0.42 -13.39 7.34
C ASP A 68 0.84 -13.90 8.03
N GLY A 69 0.85 -13.76 9.36
CA GLY A 69 2.02 -13.74 10.23
C GLY A 69 3.21 -14.50 9.67
N VAL A 70 4.26 -13.73 9.33
CA VAL A 70 5.54 -14.31 8.93
C VAL A 70 6.04 -15.11 10.13
N MET A 71 5.92 -16.44 10.04
CA MET A 71 6.58 -17.36 10.95
C MET A 71 8.08 -17.21 10.71
N ILE A 72 8.81 -16.72 11.72
CA ILE A 72 10.26 -16.56 11.62
C ILE A 72 10.87 -17.79 12.30
N PRO A 73 11.25 -18.84 11.52
CA PRO A 73 11.83 -20.03 12.10
C PRO A 73 13.17 -19.71 12.75
N TYR A 74 13.43 -20.30 13.91
CA TYR A 74 14.73 -20.22 14.56
C TYR A 74 15.81 -20.84 13.66
N THR A 75 16.70 -20.02 13.12
CA THR A 75 17.98 -20.47 12.57
C THR A 75 19.09 -19.89 13.43
N LYS A 76 20.01 -20.74 13.90
CA LYS A 76 21.20 -20.38 14.71
C LYS A 76 22.11 -19.33 14.05
N GLU A 77 21.83 -18.95 12.81
CA GLU A 77 22.56 -18.04 11.93
C GLU A 77 21.78 -16.76 11.56
N LEU A 78 20.74 -16.37 12.32
CA LEU A 78 20.16 -15.02 12.19
C LEU A 78 21.16 -13.99 12.74
N GLY A 79 22.13 -13.61 11.90
CA GLY A 79 23.14 -12.61 12.23
C GLY A 79 22.54 -11.23 12.49
N ASP A 80 23.31 -10.37 13.15
CA ASP A 80 23.00 -8.97 13.47
C ASP A 80 22.71 -8.06 12.26
N SER A 81 22.69 -8.61 11.05
CA SER A 81 22.39 -7.92 9.79
C SER A 81 20.97 -8.16 9.26
N MET A 82 20.15 -9.03 9.87
CA MET A 82 18.76 -9.26 9.43
C MET A 82 17.75 -8.30 10.07
N LYS A 83 16.68 -7.98 9.32
CA LYS A 83 15.58 -7.12 9.78
C LYS A 83 14.96 -7.63 11.07
N HIS A 84 14.80 -8.95 11.17
CA HIS A 84 14.39 -9.66 12.37
C HIS A 84 15.62 -10.33 12.99
N SER A 85 15.80 -10.22 14.30
CA SER A 85 16.89 -10.88 15.03
C SER A 85 16.37 -11.47 16.33
N LEU A 86 16.88 -12.65 16.70
CA LEU A 86 16.56 -13.32 17.96
C LEU A 86 17.86 -13.62 18.70
N LYS A 87 18.05 -13.01 19.86
CA LYS A 87 19.23 -13.20 20.72
C LYS A 87 18.84 -13.92 22.00
N ILE A 88 19.76 -14.68 22.57
CA ILE A 88 19.60 -15.25 23.91
C ILE A 88 20.39 -14.37 24.87
N VAL A 89 19.70 -13.73 25.82
CA VAL A 89 20.31 -12.90 26.85
C VAL A 89 20.01 -13.52 28.21
N GLY A 90 21.00 -14.23 28.75
CA GLY A 90 20.84 -15.01 29.98
C GLY A 90 19.89 -16.19 29.76
N ARG A 91 18.78 -16.23 30.50
CA ARG A 91 17.71 -17.23 30.35
C ARG A 91 16.56 -16.76 29.46
N LYS A 92 16.65 -15.55 28.90
CA LYS A 92 15.58 -14.90 28.14
C LYS A 92 15.88 -14.86 26.64
N TYR A 93 14.87 -15.12 25.81
CA TYR A 93 14.93 -14.80 24.38
C TYR A 93 14.64 -13.31 24.16
N GLN A 94 15.34 -12.67 23.24
CA GLN A 94 15.21 -11.26 22.89
C GLN A 94 14.99 -11.16 21.38
N PHE A 95 13.74 -10.89 20.98
CA PHE A 95 13.38 -10.69 19.58
C PHE A 95 13.36 -9.19 19.26
N SER A 96 14.09 -8.78 18.22
CA SER A 96 14.18 -7.38 17.79
C SER A 96 13.94 -7.25 16.30
N VAL A 97 13.11 -6.27 15.91
CA VAL A 97 12.83 -5.90 14.52
C VAL A 97 13.41 -4.52 14.26
N ARG A 98 14.23 -4.40 13.20
CA ARG A 98 14.88 -3.14 12.79
C ARG A 98 14.16 -2.53 11.59
N ASP A 99 14.32 -1.23 11.42
CA ASP A 99 13.77 -0.46 10.29
C ASP A 99 12.27 -0.72 10.06
N LEU A 100 11.49 -0.48 11.12
CA LEU A 100 10.05 -0.67 11.12
C LEU A 100 9.35 0.31 10.17
N PHE A 101 8.67 -0.24 9.16
CA PHE A 101 7.73 0.45 8.27
C PHE A 101 6.31 -0.01 8.59
N PRO A 102 5.26 0.76 8.27
CA PRO A 102 3.87 0.34 8.46
C PRO A 102 3.53 -1.06 7.91
N ASP A 103 4.27 -1.53 6.90
CA ASP A 103 4.16 -2.87 6.32
C ASP A 103 4.60 -4.00 7.27
N ASP A 104 5.37 -3.68 8.30
CA ASP A 104 5.84 -4.62 9.32
C ASP A 104 4.83 -4.83 10.44
N ALA A 105 3.67 -4.16 10.38
CA ALA A 105 2.58 -4.40 11.31
C ALA A 105 1.95 -5.77 11.03
N GLY A 106 1.71 -6.54 12.08
CA GLY A 106 1.15 -7.87 11.95
C GLY A 106 1.46 -8.77 13.12
N LEU A 107 1.02 -10.02 13.01
CA LEU A 107 1.25 -11.01 14.06
C LEU A 107 2.66 -11.60 13.93
N TYR A 108 3.46 -11.42 14.97
CA TYR A 108 4.77 -12.05 15.10
C TYR A 108 4.66 -13.27 15.99
N GLN A 109 5.10 -14.40 15.45
CA GLN A 109 5.22 -15.66 16.17
C GLN A 109 6.66 -16.15 16.09
N VAL A 110 7.26 -16.44 17.25
CA VAL A 110 8.60 -17.02 17.35
C VAL A 110 8.49 -18.41 17.97
N ASP A 111 8.95 -19.39 17.20
CA ASP A 111 8.99 -20.79 17.60
C ASP A 111 10.44 -21.23 17.76
N VAL A 112 10.74 -21.86 18.90
CA VAL A 112 12.04 -22.45 19.20
C VAL A 112 11.81 -23.93 19.47
N GLU A 113 12.45 -24.80 18.68
CA GLU A 113 12.33 -26.26 18.80
C GLU A 113 10.85 -26.75 18.81
N ASP A 114 10.06 -26.24 17.86
CA ASP A 114 8.63 -26.55 17.70
C ASP A 114 7.72 -26.11 18.87
N VAL A 115 8.25 -25.30 19.79
CA VAL A 115 7.49 -24.67 20.88
C VAL A 115 7.35 -23.18 20.61
N ASN A 116 6.10 -22.69 20.62
CA ASN A 116 5.84 -21.26 20.56
C ASN A 116 6.28 -20.58 21.86
N VAL A 117 7.33 -19.76 21.77
CA VAL A 117 7.90 -19.03 22.91
C VAL A 117 7.42 -17.58 22.98
N PHE A 118 6.92 -17.04 21.87
CA PHE A 118 6.43 -15.67 21.78
C PHE A 118 5.38 -15.51 20.69
N SER A 119 4.30 -14.80 21.00
CA SER A 119 3.27 -14.39 20.04
C SER A 119 2.76 -13.01 20.41
N THR A 120 2.91 -12.02 19.52
CA THR A 120 2.36 -10.67 19.72
C THR A 120 1.80 -10.11 18.41
N ASP A 121 0.72 -9.34 18.52
CA ASP A 121 0.26 -8.47 17.45
C ASP A 121 1.06 -7.16 17.52
N PHE A 122 1.87 -6.89 16.50
CA PHE A 122 2.67 -5.68 16.41
C PHE A 122 1.91 -4.63 15.61
N LYS A 123 1.51 -3.56 16.31
CA LYS A 123 0.75 -2.46 15.71
C LYS A 123 1.65 -1.26 15.45
N ILE A 124 1.61 -0.78 14.22
CA ILE A 124 2.34 0.41 13.79
C ILE A 124 1.35 1.57 13.62
N PRO A 125 1.71 2.81 14.00
CA PRO A 125 0.87 3.98 13.74
C PRO A 125 0.47 4.05 12.27
N MET A 126 -0.80 4.36 12.02
CA MET A 126 -1.32 4.46 10.65
C MET A 126 -0.55 5.55 9.88
N VAL A 127 -0.17 5.22 8.65
CA VAL A 127 0.34 6.22 7.70
C VAL A 127 -0.83 7.01 7.12
N ASP A 128 -0.64 8.31 6.92
CA ASP A 128 -1.59 9.21 6.28
C ASP A 128 -0.89 10.05 5.20
N PHE A 129 -1.66 10.56 4.25
CA PHE A 129 -1.17 11.47 3.22
C PHE A 129 -1.26 12.91 3.74
N LEU A 130 -0.11 13.50 4.08
CA LEU A 130 0.00 14.94 4.38
C LEU A 130 -0.26 15.78 3.14
N VAL A 131 0.31 15.34 2.01
CA VAL A 131 0.04 15.91 0.70
C VAL A 131 -0.43 14.79 -0.20
N LYS A 132 -1.67 14.90 -0.70
CA LYS A 132 -2.25 13.97 -1.67
C LYS A 132 -1.83 14.34 -3.09
N ILE A 133 -1.77 13.34 -3.97
CA ILE A 133 -1.58 13.59 -5.39
C ILE A 133 -2.69 14.48 -5.94
N GLN A 134 -2.36 15.37 -6.88
CA GLN A 134 -3.29 16.33 -7.48
C GLN A 134 -3.42 16.10 -8.98
N GLU A 135 -4.47 16.67 -9.58
CA GLU A 135 -4.69 16.58 -11.03
C GLU A 135 -3.47 17.09 -11.81
N CYS A 136 -3.00 16.31 -12.79
CA CYS A 136 -1.89 16.68 -13.64
C CYS A 136 -2.39 16.96 -15.07
N LYS A 137 -1.96 18.08 -15.65
CA LYS A 137 -2.26 18.45 -17.05
C LYS A 137 -0.96 18.45 -17.83
N ALA A 138 -0.73 17.40 -18.62
CA ALA A 138 0.48 17.25 -19.43
C ALA A 138 0.13 17.31 -20.93
N MET A 139 1.04 17.81 -21.74
CA MET A 139 0.91 17.67 -23.20
C MET A 139 1.47 16.33 -23.67
N GLU A 140 1.01 15.84 -24.82
CA GLU A 140 1.60 14.66 -25.45
C GLU A 140 3.12 14.81 -25.61
N ARG A 141 3.83 13.70 -25.40
CA ARG A 141 5.31 13.59 -25.42
C ARG A 141 6.04 14.27 -24.26
N GLU A 142 5.32 14.92 -23.35
CA GLU A 142 5.87 15.36 -22.06
C GLU A 142 5.87 14.22 -21.04
N ASP A 143 6.56 14.40 -19.93
CA ASP A 143 6.45 13.52 -18.77
C ASP A 143 5.45 14.13 -17.78
N ALA A 144 4.58 13.31 -17.20
CA ALA A 144 3.67 13.72 -16.13
C ALA A 144 4.17 13.21 -14.78
N VAL A 145 4.14 14.06 -13.75
CA VAL A 145 4.61 13.70 -12.41
C VAL A 145 3.50 13.85 -11.38
N PHE A 146 3.22 12.76 -10.67
CA PHE A 146 2.41 12.74 -9.45
C PHE A 146 3.32 12.62 -8.24
N GLU A 147 3.12 13.48 -7.24
CA GLU A 147 3.93 13.51 -6.02
C GLU A 147 3.01 13.53 -4.80
N CYS A 148 3.40 12.82 -3.74
CA CYS A 148 2.70 12.87 -2.45
C CYS A 148 3.68 12.82 -1.27
N VAL A 149 3.23 13.30 -0.12
CA VAL A 149 4.00 13.30 1.14
C VAL A 149 3.23 12.51 2.20
N LEU A 150 3.91 11.61 2.90
CA LEU A 150 3.36 10.75 3.94
C LEU A 150 3.66 11.29 5.34
N SER A 151 2.85 10.90 6.32
CA SER A 151 3.05 11.24 7.74
C SER A 151 4.16 10.41 8.40
N GLN A 152 4.37 9.18 7.93
CA GLN A 152 5.38 8.23 8.41
C GLN A 152 6.21 7.71 7.24
N PRO A 153 7.49 7.38 7.45
CA PRO A 153 8.32 6.84 6.39
C PRO A 153 7.74 5.52 5.88
N PHE A 154 7.69 5.34 4.57
CA PHE A 154 7.14 4.14 3.92
C PHE A 154 8.08 3.67 2.83
N SER A 155 8.43 2.38 2.83
CA SER A 155 9.50 1.85 1.97
C SER A 155 9.21 2.05 0.47
N LYS A 156 8.01 1.68 0.02
CA LYS A 156 7.51 1.88 -1.34
C LYS A 156 5.99 1.80 -1.33
N ILE A 157 5.29 2.80 -1.86
CA ILE A 157 3.83 2.75 -2.03
C ILE A 157 3.44 2.04 -3.32
N MET A 158 2.22 1.53 -3.38
CA MET A 158 1.67 0.98 -4.62
C MET A 158 1.04 2.10 -5.45
N TRP A 159 1.41 2.14 -6.73
CA TRP A 159 0.80 3.02 -7.72
C TRP A 159 -0.18 2.23 -8.57
N VAL A 160 -1.36 2.78 -8.83
CA VAL A 160 -2.38 2.16 -9.66
C VAL A 160 -2.76 3.15 -10.76
N GLY A 161 -2.64 2.74 -12.02
CA GLY A 161 -3.03 3.53 -13.18
C GLY A 161 -3.96 2.72 -14.06
N LYS A 162 -5.06 3.32 -14.53
CA LYS A 162 -6.06 2.64 -15.39
C LYS A 162 -6.55 1.31 -14.77
N ASN A 163 -6.74 1.31 -13.45
CA ASN A 163 -7.15 0.16 -12.63
C ASN A 163 -6.13 -0.99 -12.50
N LEU A 164 -4.89 -0.81 -12.95
CA LEU A 164 -3.83 -1.82 -12.84
C LEU A 164 -2.66 -1.32 -11.97
N PRO A 165 -2.03 -2.21 -11.19
CA PRO A 165 -0.81 -1.85 -10.46
C PRO A 165 0.31 -1.49 -11.45
N LEU A 166 1.04 -0.43 -11.14
CA LEU A 166 2.15 0.08 -11.95
C LEU A 166 3.48 -0.36 -11.35
N GLU A 167 4.40 -0.75 -12.23
CA GLU A 167 5.77 -1.10 -11.88
C GLU A 167 6.75 -0.17 -12.60
N ALA A 168 7.92 0.01 -12.01
CA ALA A 168 8.98 0.79 -12.62
C ALA A 168 9.50 0.09 -13.89
N GLY A 169 9.73 0.84 -14.95
CA GLY A 169 10.19 0.32 -16.23
C GLY A 169 10.26 1.40 -17.31
N ASP A 170 10.03 1.00 -18.56
CA ASP A 170 10.17 1.91 -19.70
C ASP A 170 9.14 3.04 -19.70
N LYS A 171 7.91 2.76 -19.21
CA LYS A 171 6.81 3.74 -19.19
C LYS A 171 6.73 4.55 -17.91
N TYR A 172 7.10 3.97 -16.77
CA TYR A 172 6.92 4.57 -15.46
C TYR A 172 8.24 4.57 -14.68
N ASP A 173 8.62 5.70 -14.09
CA ASP A 173 9.60 5.73 -13.00
C ASP A 173 8.89 5.95 -11.67
N ILE A 174 9.35 5.24 -10.65
CA ILE A 174 8.86 5.36 -9.28
C ILE A 174 10.06 5.77 -8.42
N GLU A 175 9.98 6.96 -7.82
CA GLU A 175 11.04 7.50 -6.97
C GLU A 175 10.54 7.64 -5.53
N VAL A 176 11.45 7.42 -4.59
CA VAL A 176 11.23 7.60 -3.15
C VAL A 176 12.37 8.42 -2.59
N SER A 177 12.08 9.42 -1.76
CA SER A 177 13.11 10.23 -1.09
C SER A 177 13.89 9.42 -0.04
N GLU A 178 15.06 9.93 0.35
CA GLU A 178 15.91 9.26 1.35
C GLU A 178 15.23 9.10 2.72
N ASP A 179 14.42 10.09 3.12
CA ASP A 179 13.59 10.05 4.34
C ASP A 179 12.33 9.19 4.18
N LYS A 180 12.06 8.66 2.99
CA LYS A 180 10.92 7.79 2.65
C LYS A 180 9.54 8.43 2.83
N LEU A 181 9.48 9.76 2.93
CA LEU A 181 8.24 10.52 3.10
C LEU A 181 7.65 10.98 1.77
N ILE A 182 8.49 11.26 0.77
CA ILE A 182 8.07 11.72 -0.56
C ILE A 182 8.09 10.54 -1.52
N HIS A 183 6.96 10.32 -2.19
CA HIS A 183 6.82 9.30 -3.23
C HIS A 183 6.40 9.97 -4.53
N ARG A 184 7.07 9.62 -5.64
CA ARG A 184 6.79 10.15 -6.97
C ARG A 184 6.53 9.05 -7.99
N LEU A 185 5.56 9.29 -8.85
CA LEU A 185 5.33 8.54 -10.08
C LEU A 185 5.55 9.46 -11.27
N ILE A 186 6.48 9.08 -12.14
CA ILE A 186 6.77 9.78 -13.39
C ILE A 186 6.25 8.90 -14.52
N ILE A 187 5.33 9.43 -15.30
CA ILE A 187 4.79 8.80 -16.50
C ILE A 187 5.54 9.38 -17.68
N LYS A 188 6.35 8.54 -18.34
CA LYS A 188 7.22 8.96 -19.44
C LYS A 188 6.46 9.06 -20.74
N ASP A 189 6.82 10.04 -21.58
CA ASP A 189 6.32 10.14 -22.96
C ASP A 189 4.80 9.97 -23.05
N VAL A 190 4.08 10.86 -22.34
CA VAL A 190 2.64 10.79 -22.16
C VAL A 190 1.94 10.78 -23.52
N ALA A 191 1.03 9.84 -23.71
CA ALA A 191 0.19 9.73 -24.90
C ALA A 191 -1.30 9.85 -24.53
N MET A 192 -2.17 10.08 -25.51
CA MET A 192 -3.63 10.16 -25.27
C MET A 192 -4.20 8.94 -24.54
N VAL A 193 -3.62 7.77 -24.77
CA VAL A 193 -4.00 6.52 -24.10
C VAL A 193 -3.68 6.54 -22.60
N ASP A 194 -2.80 7.42 -22.12
CA ASP A 194 -2.38 7.53 -20.71
C ASP A 194 -3.29 8.36 -19.84
N LYS A 195 -4.19 9.12 -20.45
CA LYS A 195 -5.26 9.86 -19.78
C LYS A 195 -6.07 8.92 -18.89
N GLY A 196 -6.33 9.36 -17.66
CA GLY A 196 -7.15 8.58 -16.73
C GLY A 196 -6.85 8.84 -15.26
N ILE A 197 -7.42 8.01 -14.40
CA ILE A 197 -7.23 8.09 -12.95
C ILE A 197 -5.98 7.31 -12.55
N TYR A 198 -5.15 7.96 -11.75
CA TYR A 198 -4.01 7.37 -11.05
C TYR A 198 -4.25 7.43 -9.55
N ALA A 199 -3.81 6.41 -8.83
CA ALA A 199 -3.93 6.31 -7.38
C ALA A 199 -2.60 5.94 -6.72
N ALA A 200 -2.37 6.53 -5.56
CA ALA A 200 -1.27 6.24 -4.65
C ALA A 200 -1.84 5.51 -3.43
N VAL A 201 -1.30 4.35 -3.08
CA VAL A 201 -1.78 3.47 -2.02
C VAL A 201 -0.65 3.19 -1.02
N ALA A 202 -0.81 3.68 0.20
CA ALA A 202 0.14 3.52 1.32
C ALA A 202 -0.55 2.73 2.45
N GLY A 203 -0.26 1.43 2.53
CA GLY A 203 -0.96 0.51 3.43
C GLY A 203 -2.47 0.51 3.17
N ILE A 204 -3.25 0.87 4.19
CA ILE A 204 -4.73 0.94 4.11
C ILE A 204 -5.27 2.31 3.63
N LYS A 205 -4.40 3.29 3.40
CA LYS A 205 -4.80 4.62 2.90
C LYS A 205 -4.51 4.74 1.42
N SER A 206 -5.39 5.45 0.71
CA SER A 206 -5.19 5.75 -0.70
C SER A 206 -5.68 7.15 -1.06
N CYS A 207 -5.04 7.78 -2.05
CA CYS A 207 -5.55 8.97 -2.71
C CYS A 207 -5.47 8.80 -4.23
N ASN A 208 -6.29 9.54 -4.98
CA ASN A 208 -6.34 9.47 -6.43
C ASN A 208 -6.35 10.86 -7.06
N ALA A 209 -5.89 10.94 -8.30
CA ALA A 209 -5.90 12.14 -9.13
C ALA A 209 -6.06 11.79 -10.61
N PHE A 210 -6.50 12.75 -11.40
CA PHE A 210 -6.71 12.58 -12.84
C PHE A 210 -5.50 13.10 -13.63
N LEU A 211 -5.08 12.36 -14.65
CA LEU A 211 -4.15 12.82 -15.69
C LEU A 211 -4.95 13.30 -16.90
N VAL A 212 -4.85 14.58 -17.19
CA VAL A 212 -5.34 15.18 -18.43
C VAL A 212 -4.19 15.23 -19.43
N VAL A 213 -4.42 14.68 -20.62
CA VAL A 213 -3.47 14.73 -21.73
C VAL A 213 -4.02 15.66 -22.81
N GLU A 214 -3.26 16.70 -23.13
CA GLU A 214 -3.57 17.63 -24.22
C GLU A 214 -2.75 17.31 -25.47
N ALA A 215 -3.37 17.47 -26.64
CA ALA A 215 -2.70 17.17 -27.92
C ALA A 215 -1.51 18.11 -28.13
N ASP A 216 -0.41 17.58 -28.64
CA ASP A 216 0.73 18.39 -29.01
C ASP A 216 0.35 19.29 -30.21
N LYS A 217 0.20 20.60 -29.95
CA LYS A 217 -0.12 21.60 -30.98
C LYS A 217 1.09 21.99 -31.84
N SER A 218 2.20 21.27 -31.73
CA SER A 218 3.44 21.61 -32.45
C SER A 218 3.50 21.05 -33.87
N GLU A 219 4.23 21.76 -34.74
CA GLU A 219 4.39 21.39 -36.14
C GLU A 219 5.11 20.03 -36.30
N PRO A 220 4.67 19.15 -37.22
CA PRO A 220 5.35 17.90 -37.53
C PRO A 220 6.82 18.13 -37.93
N GLY A 221 7.76 17.43 -37.27
CA GLY A 221 9.18 17.40 -37.67
C GLY A 221 10.16 18.22 -36.83
N LYS A 222 9.69 19.03 -35.86
CA LYS A 222 10.59 19.68 -34.89
C LYS A 222 10.85 18.76 -33.69
N LYS A 223 12.09 18.29 -33.53
CA LYS A 223 12.54 17.63 -32.29
C LYS A 223 12.56 18.66 -31.15
N LYS A 224 11.63 18.54 -30.20
CA LYS A 224 11.65 19.33 -28.96
C LYS A 224 12.28 18.52 -27.83
N GLN A 225 12.91 19.23 -26.90
CA GLN A 225 13.34 18.65 -25.65
C GLN A 225 12.10 18.28 -24.84
N ARG A 226 12.09 17.05 -24.32
CA ARG A 226 11.02 16.53 -23.47
C ARG A 226 10.88 17.42 -22.24
N LYS A 227 9.67 17.88 -21.97
CA LYS A 227 9.34 18.67 -20.78
C LYS A 227 8.73 17.77 -19.72
N THR A 228 8.92 18.12 -18.46
CA THR A 228 8.32 17.41 -17.32
C THR A 228 7.32 18.33 -16.65
N THR A 229 6.07 17.91 -16.64
CA THR A 229 4.94 18.65 -16.08
C THR A 229 4.52 18.02 -14.77
N ARG A 230 4.52 18.81 -13.69
CA ARG A 230 4.13 18.37 -12.35
C ARG A 230 2.65 18.69 -12.09
N ALA A 231 2.01 17.85 -11.29
CA ALA A 231 0.59 17.99 -10.96
C ALA A 231 0.21 19.40 -10.46
N GLY A 232 -0.92 19.89 -10.99
CA GLY A 232 -1.78 21.00 -10.57
C GLY A 232 -1.21 22.02 -9.59
N GLY A 233 -0.53 23.04 -10.11
CA GLY A 233 -0.29 24.28 -9.36
C GLY A 233 0.83 24.19 -8.34
N ALA A 234 2.01 24.59 -8.78
CA ALA A 234 3.16 24.91 -7.94
C ALA A 234 2.74 25.83 -6.77
N GLY A 235 3.07 25.41 -5.55
CA GLY A 235 2.87 26.25 -4.36
C GLY A 235 3.22 25.57 -3.04
N VAL A 236 3.25 24.23 -3.03
CA VAL A 236 3.60 23.46 -1.84
C VAL A 236 5.02 22.94 -1.97
N ASP A 237 5.91 23.40 -1.08
CA ASP A 237 7.25 22.85 -0.97
C ASP A 237 7.19 21.49 -0.26
N LEU A 238 7.10 20.42 -1.06
CA LEU A 238 7.04 19.05 -0.57
C LEU A 238 8.27 18.69 0.26
N MET A 239 9.44 19.28 -0.05
CA MET A 239 10.68 19.03 0.69
C MET A 239 10.60 19.66 2.08
N ALA A 240 10.11 20.90 2.18
CA ALA A 240 9.93 21.54 3.49
C ALA A 240 8.94 20.78 4.38
N ILE A 241 7.80 20.33 3.83
CA ILE A 241 6.82 19.53 4.57
C ILE A 241 7.40 18.19 5.02
N ALA A 242 8.12 17.50 4.14
CA ALA A 242 8.77 16.24 4.48
C ALA A 242 9.83 16.43 5.58
N GLN A 243 10.66 17.46 5.49
CA GLN A 243 11.67 17.77 6.50
C GLN A 243 11.05 18.08 7.87
N GLU A 244 10.02 18.93 7.91
CA GLU A 244 9.30 19.24 9.15
C GLU A 244 8.70 17.96 9.76
N GLN A 245 8.08 17.13 8.93
CA GLN A 245 7.51 15.86 9.37
C GLN A 245 8.58 14.87 9.83
N ALA A 246 9.76 14.84 9.21
CA ALA A 246 10.87 13.98 9.63
C ALA A 246 11.41 14.38 11.02
N VAL A 247 11.47 15.68 11.31
CA VAL A 247 11.81 16.19 12.65
C VAL A 247 10.75 15.75 13.66
N LYS A 248 9.47 15.88 13.32
CA LYS A 248 8.37 15.42 14.16
C LYS A 248 8.43 13.92 14.43
N ASN A 249 8.66 13.11 13.39
CA ASN A 249 8.80 11.65 13.53
C ASN A 249 9.99 11.27 14.41
N THR A 250 11.09 12.04 14.35
CA THR A 250 12.27 11.83 15.20
C THR A 250 11.95 12.15 16.67
N ALA A 251 11.30 13.27 16.94
CA ALA A 251 10.89 13.66 18.29
C ALA A 251 9.87 12.67 18.89
N ASP A 252 8.86 12.28 18.10
CA ASP A 252 7.86 11.29 18.52
C ASP A 252 8.55 9.97 18.88
N ARG A 253 9.55 9.53 18.10
CA ARG A 253 10.35 8.33 18.36
C ARG A 253 11.18 8.41 19.63
N GLU A 254 11.68 9.59 20.00
CA GLU A 254 12.42 9.80 21.25
C GLU A 254 11.51 9.71 22.48
N VAL A 255 10.33 10.35 22.43
CA VAL A 255 9.30 10.21 23.48
C VAL A 255 8.89 8.75 23.66
N LEU A 256 8.78 8.04 22.53
CA LEU A 256 8.38 6.65 22.49
C LEU A 256 9.46 5.73 23.09
N MET A 257 10.72 6.07 22.85
CA MET A 257 11.87 5.43 23.47
C MET A 257 11.92 5.59 24.98
N GLU A 258 11.62 6.79 25.48
CA GLU A 258 11.57 7.05 26.92
C GLU A 258 10.46 6.22 27.59
N LYS A 259 9.28 6.10 26.95
CA LYS A 259 8.21 5.21 27.40
C LYS A 259 8.64 3.74 27.44
N VAL A 260 9.33 3.26 26.40
CA VAL A 260 9.86 1.88 26.38
C VAL A 260 10.84 1.65 27.52
N LYS A 261 11.74 2.62 27.79
CA LYS A 261 12.68 2.53 28.89
C LYS A 261 11.98 2.43 30.23
N ALA A 262 10.98 3.29 30.48
CA ALA A 262 10.15 3.23 31.68
C ALA A 262 9.43 1.87 31.84
N ILE A 263 8.87 1.31 30.75
CA ILE A 263 8.24 -0.02 30.76
C ILE A 263 9.26 -1.13 31.09
N LYS A 264 10.48 -1.05 30.54
CA LYS A 264 11.56 -2.01 30.85
C LYS A 264 11.96 -1.92 32.33
N GLU A 265 12.07 -0.72 32.89
CA GLU A 265 12.39 -0.49 34.32
C GLU A 265 11.28 -0.97 35.25
N GLU A 266 10.01 -0.69 34.93
CA GLU A 266 8.86 -1.19 35.69
C GLU A 266 8.78 -2.73 35.66
N ARG A 267 9.03 -3.35 34.50
CA ARG A 267 9.11 -4.81 34.39
C ARG A 267 10.25 -5.40 35.21
N ALA A 268 11.43 -4.76 35.20
CA ALA A 268 12.56 -5.22 36.00
C ALA A 268 12.32 -5.08 37.51
N ALA A 269 11.57 -4.06 37.94
CA ALA A 269 11.18 -3.86 39.34
C ALA A 269 10.10 -4.85 39.82
N ASN A 270 9.21 -5.29 38.92
CA ASN A 270 8.10 -6.19 39.23
C ASN A 270 8.43 -7.70 39.09
N ASP A 271 9.63 -8.06 38.62
CA ASP A 271 10.19 -9.42 38.66
C ASP A 271 11.28 -9.51 39.75
N PRO A 272 10.95 -9.50 41.05
CA PRO A 272 11.90 -9.98 42.05
C PRO A 272 11.99 -11.49 41.86
N ALA A 273 13.20 -12.00 41.65
CA ALA A 273 13.46 -13.44 41.56
C ALA A 273 12.62 -14.21 42.60
N ALA A 274 11.59 -14.94 42.15
CA ALA A 274 10.78 -15.77 43.02
C ALA A 274 11.36 -17.19 43.04
N PRO A 275 11.42 -17.83 44.23
CA PRO A 275 12.18 -19.05 44.47
C PRO A 275 11.55 -20.25 43.77
N GLU A 276 12.41 -21.22 43.47
CA GLU A 276 12.06 -22.54 42.97
C GLU A 276 10.90 -23.16 43.76
N THR A 277 9.70 -23.22 43.17
CA THR A 277 8.75 -24.29 43.46
C THR A 277 7.89 -24.55 42.23
N GLY A 278 7.87 -25.81 41.79
CA GLY A 278 7.13 -26.23 40.61
C GLY A 278 5.63 -26.08 40.78
N ALA A 279 4.99 -25.37 39.85
CA ALA A 279 3.59 -25.55 39.52
C ALA A 279 3.35 -25.09 38.08
N LYS A 280 2.78 -26.00 37.27
CA LYS A 280 2.29 -25.74 35.91
C LYS A 280 1.32 -24.56 35.92
N ALA A 281 1.64 -23.46 35.23
CA ALA A 281 0.68 -22.39 34.99
C ALA A 281 0.66 -22.02 33.50
N LYS A 282 -0.52 -22.20 32.88
CA LYS A 282 -0.87 -21.65 31.56
C LYS A 282 -0.86 -20.11 31.68
N ALA A 283 0.04 -19.42 30.99
CA ALA A 283 0.07 -17.96 31.00
C ALA A 283 -0.80 -17.39 29.87
N LYS A 284 -1.75 -16.52 30.25
CA LYS A 284 -2.52 -15.65 29.34
C LYS A 284 -1.63 -14.47 28.95
N ALA A 285 -1.44 -14.25 27.65
CA ALA A 285 -0.68 -13.11 27.14
C ALA A 285 -1.46 -11.79 27.32
N LYS A 286 -0.79 -10.79 27.90
CA LYS A 286 -1.30 -9.40 28.01
C LYS A 286 -0.76 -8.60 26.83
N VAL A 287 -1.65 -7.90 26.14
CA VAL A 287 -1.41 -7.03 24.99
C VAL A 287 -0.24 -6.08 25.27
N VAL A 288 0.81 -6.12 24.45
CA VAL A 288 1.91 -5.16 24.49
C VAL A 288 1.71 -4.20 23.32
N GLU A 289 1.21 -3.00 23.62
CA GLU A 289 1.22 -1.88 22.69
C GLU A 289 2.61 -1.24 22.77
N ALA A 290 3.42 -1.36 21.72
CA ALA A 290 4.76 -0.81 21.70
C ALA A 290 5.11 -0.09 20.39
N SER A 291 4.87 1.23 20.39
CA SER A 291 5.95 2.21 20.40
C SER A 291 7.15 2.00 19.43
N GLN A 292 7.13 2.65 18.25
CA GLN A 292 8.23 2.76 17.30
C GLN A 292 9.48 3.40 17.92
N THR A 293 10.54 2.60 18.07
CA THR A 293 11.83 3.08 18.56
C THR A 293 12.91 2.90 17.51
N GLY A 294 13.72 3.94 17.34
CA GLY A 294 15.03 3.83 16.72
C GLY A 294 15.97 3.24 17.76
N LYS A 295 16.05 1.91 17.77
CA LYS A 295 16.81 0.96 18.61
C LYS A 295 15.89 0.02 19.41
N ASP A 296 16.06 -1.26 19.10
CA ASP A 296 15.84 -2.46 19.91
C ASP A 296 14.60 -2.46 20.82
N THR A 297 13.47 -2.86 20.25
CA THR A 297 12.36 -3.41 21.04
C THR A 297 12.75 -4.81 21.52
N ASP A 298 12.72 -5.02 22.84
CA ASP A 298 12.99 -6.32 23.49
C ASP A 298 11.73 -6.84 24.14
N CYS A 299 11.30 -8.03 23.75
CA CYS A 299 10.37 -8.85 24.52
C CYS A 299 11.13 -10.08 25.02
N THR A 300 10.94 -10.43 26.31
CA THR A 300 11.65 -11.52 26.98
C THR A 300 10.73 -12.67 27.37
N CYS A 301 11.16 -13.91 27.15
CA CYS A 301 10.54 -15.12 27.70
C CYS A 301 11.61 -16.10 28.20
N ASP A 302 11.38 -16.73 29.36
CA ASP A 302 12.34 -17.59 30.06
C ASP A 302 12.43 -19.02 29.48
N ARG A 303 13.62 -19.60 29.52
CA ARG A 303 13.95 -20.95 29.04
C ARG A 303 13.89 -22.00 30.18
N ASP A 304 13.25 -23.14 29.91
CA ASP A 304 13.28 -24.32 30.79
C ASP A 304 14.68 -24.99 30.77
N PRO A 305 15.22 -25.42 31.92
CA PRO A 305 16.43 -26.23 31.96
C PRO A 305 16.11 -27.71 31.67
N THR A 306 16.79 -28.28 30.67
CA THR A 306 16.94 -29.72 30.44
C THR A 306 17.77 -30.39 31.51
#